data_AF-A0A3N6A3C1-F1
#
_entry.id   AF-A0A3N6A3C1-F1
#
_cell.length_a   1.000
_cell.length_b   1.000
_cell.length_c   1.000
_cell.angle_alpha   90.00
_cell.angle_beta   90.00
_cell.angle_gamma   90.00
#
_symmetry.space_group_name_H-M   'P 1'
#
loop_
_entity.id
_entity.type
_entity.pdbx_description
1 polymer ?
#
loop_
_entity_poly.entity_id
_entity_poly.type
_entity_poly.pdbx_seq_one_letter_code
_entity_poly.pdbx_strand_id
1 'polypeptide(L)'
;EEDRKAWHALRALPEAACLGLVLPRLLLRLPYGSETDPVERFELEEMSAEPAHEDYLWGNPCWACAYLLGYAFSHYGWGFRPGVFQEIGGLPLHTYEADGEVRLTPCAEVWLTEHAAEKILEQGIMPLISFRDLDRVRLARFQSLADPPAALAGRWAETMDR
;
A
#
# COMPACT_ATOMS: atom_id res chain seq x y z
N GLU A 1 -6.10 -22.59 -15.00
CA GLU A 1 -7.42 -23.13 -14.60
C GLU A 1 -7.39 -23.72 -13.20
N GLU A 2 -6.38 -24.51 -12.86
CA GLU A 2 -6.16 -25.01 -11.49
C GLU A 2 -5.96 -23.88 -10.47
N ASP A 3 -5.07 -22.91 -10.76
CA ASP A 3 -4.82 -21.76 -9.88
C ASP A 3 -6.09 -20.95 -9.60
N ARG A 4 -6.93 -20.76 -10.62
CA ARG A 4 -8.21 -20.05 -10.50
C ARG A 4 -9.16 -20.79 -9.56
N LYS A 5 -9.23 -22.12 -9.68
CA LYS A 5 -10.04 -22.96 -8.77
C LYS A 5 -9.51 -22.90 -7.34
N ALA A 6 -8.20 -23.00 -7.15
CA ALA A 6 -7.56 -22.89 -5.84
C ALA A 6 -7.81 -21.52 -5.20
N TRP A 7 -7.72 -20.44 -5.99
CA TRP A 7 -8.03 -19.08 -5.53
C TRP A 7 -9.48 -18.94 -5.06
N HIS A 8 -10.45 -19.38 -5.85
CA HIS A 8 -11.86 -19.34 -5.44
C HIS A 8 -12.12 -20.23 -4.21
N ALA A 9 -11.49 -21.40 -4.12
CA ALA A 9 -11.62 -22.26 -2.95
C ALA A 9 -11.09 -21.59 -1.68
N LEU A 10 -9.93 -20.91 -1.75
CA LEU A 10 -9.38 -20.14 -0.63
C LEU A 10 -10.35 -19.04 -0.19
N ARG A 11 -10.91 -18.27 -1.13
CA ARG A 11 -11.84 -17.16 -0.84
C ARG A 11 -13.16 -17.62 -0.22
N ALA A 12 -13.57 -18.87 -0.47
CA ALA A 12 -14.79 -19.45 0.09
C ALA A 12 -14.61 -20.02 1.52
N LEU A 13 -13.37 -20.11 2.02
CA LEU A 13 -13.11 -20.58 3.37
C LEU A 13 -13.59 -19.54 4.41
N PRO A 14 -14.18 -19.97 5.55
CA PRO A 14 -14.52 -19.06 6.64
C PRO A 14 -13.31 -18.24 7.12
N GLU A 15 -12.12 -18.85 7.13
CA GLU A 15 -10.87 -18.22 7.55
C GLU A 15 -10.41 -17.10 6.61
N ALA A 16 -10.94 -17.02 5.38
CA ALA A 16 -10.64 -15.94 4.45
C ALA A 16 -11.03 -14.57 5.00
N ALA A 17 -11.99 -14.50 5.93
CA ALA A 17 -12.37 -13.29 6.64
C ALA A 17 -11.22 -12.68 7.46
N CYS A 18 -10.25 -13.49 7.87
CA CYS A 18 -9.05 -13.06 8.63
C CYS A 18 -7.85 -12.76 7.71
N LEU A 19 -7.96 -13.01 6.41
CA LEU A 19 -6.88 -12.80 5.45
C LEU A 19 -7.04 -11.44 4.76
N GLY A 20 -6.03 -10.59 4.92
CA GLY A 20 -5.92 -9.33 4.19
C GLY A 20 -4.77 -9.39 3.18
N LEU A 21 -5.07 -9.07 1.91
CA LEU A 21 -4.06 -8.90 0.87
C LEU A 21 -4.03 -7.44 0.41
N VAL A 22 -2.84 -6.92 0.13
CA VAL A 22 -2.63 -5.50 -0.18
C VAL A 22 -1.72 -5.36 -1.39
N LEU A 23 -2.03 -4.41 -2.27
CA LEU A 23 -1.19 -4.06 -3.41
C LEU A 23 -1.38 -2.58 -3.79
N PRO A 24 -0.46 -1.96 -4.57
CA PRO A 24 0.85 -2.48 -4.96
C PRO A 24 1.92 -2.24 -3.87
N ARG A 25 3.20 -2.54 -4.14
CA ARG A 25 4.32 -2.26 -3.21
C ARG A 25 4.44 -0.75 -2.92
N LEU A 26 5.18 -0.41 -1.86
CA LEU A 26 5.35 0.96 -1.36
C LEU A 26 6.82 1.39 -1.48
N LEU A 27 7.12 2.61 -1.92
CA LEU A 27 8.49 3.11 -1.96
C LEU A 27 9.01 3.33 -0.53
N LEU A 28 10.12 2.68 -0.17
CA LEU A 28 10.62 2.69 1.21
C LEU A 28 11.63 3.81 1.49
N ARG A 29 12.35 4.28 0.48
CA ARG A 29 13.30 5.39 0.61
C ARG A 29 13.43 6.15 -0.70
N LEU A 30 13.96 7.36 -0.60
CA LEU A 30 14.45 8.06 -1.78
C LEU A 30 15.75 7.38 -2.27
N PRO A 31 16.00 7.38 -3.58
CA PRO A 31 17.30 7.01 -4.11
C PRO A 31 18.39 7.94 -3.59
N TYR A 32 19.61 7.43 -3.45
CA TYR A 32 20.75 8.29 -3.11
C TYR A 32 21.11 9.18 -4.30
N GLY A 33 21.42 10.44 -4.01
CA GLY A 33 21.76 11.44 -5.02
C GLY A 33 21.96 12.82 -4.41
N SER A 34 22.68 13.70 -5.10
CA SER A 34 22.98 15.05 -4.59
C SER A 34 21.73 15.89 -4.35
N GLU A 35 20.70 15.71 -5.18
CA GLU A 35 19.42 16.43 -5.12
C GLU A 35 18.35 15.71 -4.28
N THR A 36 18.64 14.50 -3.80
CA THR A 36 17.70 13.64 -3.06
C THR A 36 18.20 13.34 -1.65
N ASP A 37 18.83 12.18 -1.45
CA ASP A 37 19.43 11.73 -0.19
C ASP A 37 20.95 11.57 -0.40
N PRO A 38 21.77 12.58 -0.05
CA PRO A 38 23.20 12.54 -0.34
C PRO A 38 23.97 11.66 0.65
N VAL A 39 24.98 10.94 0.16
CA VAL A 39 25.90 10.16 0.99
C VAL A 39 27.08 11.02 1.45
N GLU A 40 27.37 11.03 2.75
CA GLU A 40 28.42 11.91 3.32
C GLU A 40 29.86 11.59 2.86
N ARG A 41 30.15 10.33 2.52
CA ARG A 41 31.54 9.86 2.32
C ARG A 41 32.07 10.02 0.91
N PHE A 42 31.19 9.98 -0.09
CA PHE A 42 31.53 10.08 -1.50
C PHE A 42 30.29 10.44 -2.30
N GLU A 43 30.49 11.04 -3.46
CA GLU A 43 29.41 11.37 -4.40
C GLU A 43 28.83 10.07 -4.98
N LEU A 44 27.55 9.82 -4.73
CA LEU A 44 26.81 8.66 -5.24
C LEU A 44 25.51 9.15 -5.87
N GLU A 45 25.38 8.87 -7.16
CA GLU A 45 24.11 8.96 -7.89
C GLU A 45 23.61 7.53 -8.11
N GLU A 46 22.57 7.14 -7.39
CA GLU A 46 22.03 5.78 -7.46
C GLU A 46 21.24 5.54 -8.75
N MET A 47 20.56 6.57 -9.25
CA MET A 47 19.63 6.48 -10.37
C MET A 47 20.24 6.99 -11.67
N SER A 48 19.88 6.36 -12.78
CA SER A 48 20.03 6.99 -14.10
C SER A 48 19.08 8.18 -14.25
N ALA A 49 19.32 9.01 -15.27
CA ALA A 49 18.45 10.14 -15.60
C ALA A 49 16.98 9.72 -15.74
N GLU A 50 16.73 8.59 -16.39
CA GLU A 50 15.43 7.92 -16.39
C GLU A 50 15.54 6.61 -15.59
N PRO A 51 15.03 6.56 -14.35
CA PRO A 51 15.11 5.36 -13.50
C PRO A 51 14.22 4.23 -14.00
N ALA A 52 14.69 2.99 -13.95
CA ALA A 52 13.85 1.84 -14.18
C ALA A 52 13.03 1.49 -12.92
N HIS A 53 11.88 0.84 -13.12
CA HIS A 53 10.98 0.48 -12.01
C HIS A 53 11.68 -0.34 -10.91
N GLU A 54 12.48 -1.33 -11.30
CA GLU A 54 13.15 -2.23 -10.35
C GLU A 54 14.43 -1.65 -9.73
N ASP A 55 14.83 -0.43 -10.09
CA ASP A 55 15.94 0.26 -9.43
C ASP A 55 15.50 0.77 -8.04
N TYR A 56 14.21 1.07 -7.88
CA TYR A 56 13.66 1.55 -6.62
C TYR A 56 13.55 0.46 -5.56
N LEU A 57 13.76 0.85 -4.30
CA LEU A 57 13.53 -0.02 -3.15
C LEU A 57 12.02 -0.11 -2.82
N TRP A 58 11.32 -0.97 -3.54
CA TRP A 58 9.92 -1.29 -3.29
C TRP A 58 9.74 -2.24 -2.11
N GLY A 59 8.92 -1.84 -1.16
CA GLY A 59 8.61 -2.55 0.07
C GLY A 59 7.28 -3.28 0.06
N ASN A 60 7.19 -4.32 0.89
CA ASN A 60 5.95 -5.06 1.07
C ASN A 60 4.84 -4.14 1.62
N PRO A 61 3.67 -4.05 0.94
CA PRO A 61 2.60 -3.16 1.36
C PRO A 61 1.85 -3.59 2.62
N CYS A 62 2.11 -4.81 3.14
CA CYS A 62 1.53 -5.23 4.42
C CYS A 62 1.91 -4.28 5.57
N TRP A 63 3.08 -3.62 5.49
CA TRP A 63 3.53 -2.63 6.47
C TRP A 63 2.61 -1.41 6.53
N ALA A 64 2.02 -1.00 5.41
CA ALA A 64 1.04 0.09 5.40
C ALA A 64 -0.22 -0.29 6.22
N CYS A 65 -0.72 -1.51 6.04
CA CYS A 65 -1.85 -2.01 6.83
C CYS A 65 -1.50 -2.16 8.31
N ALA A 66 -0.34 -2.73 8.62
CA ALA A 66 0.12 -2.89 10.01
C ALA A 66 0.27 -1.53 10.70
N TYR A 67 0.86 -0.55 10.02
CA TYR A 67 0.98 0.82 10.51
C TYR A 67 -0.39 1.44 10.80
N LEU A 68 -1.33 1.39 9.85
CA LEU A 68 -2.66 1.98 10.02
C LEU A 68 -3.45 1.32 11.16
N LEU A 69 -3.38 -0.01 11.31
CA LEU A 69 -3.99 -0.73 12.43
C LEU A 69 -3.33 -0.38 13.76
N GLY A 70 -1.99 -0.34 13.80
CA GLY A 70 -1.22 0.03 15.00
C GLY A 70 -1.47 1.48 15.43
N TYR A 71 -1.59 2.39 14.46
CA TYR A 71 -1.92 3.79 14.70
C TYR A 71 -3.36 3.93 15.22
N ALA A 72 -4.33 3.23 14.63
CA ALA A 72 -5.69 3.21 15.18
C ALA A 72 -5.71 2.64 16.62
N PHE A 73 -4.96 1.58 16.88
CA PHE A 73 -4.82 1.01 18.21
C PHE A 73 -4.16 1.97 19.22
N SER A 74 -3.14 2.73 18.82
CA SER A 74 -2.47 3.68 19.74
C SER A 74 -3.40 4.82 20.18
N HIS A 75 -4.42 5.14 19.38
CA HIS A 75 -5.41 6.16 19.71
C HIS A 75 -6.63 5.61 20.48
N TYR A 76 -7.07 4.38 20.19
CA TYR A 76 -8.36 3.88 20.67
C TYR A 76 -8.28 2.54 21.44
N GLY A 77 -7.09 1.99 21.65
CA GLY A 77 -6.91 0.65 22.22
C GLY A 77 -7.64 -0.41 21.39
N TRP A 78 -8.11 -1.50 22.02
CA TRP A 78 -8.85 -2.57 21.32
C TRP A 78 -10.25 -2.17 20.83
N GLY A 79 -10.76 -1.00 21.23
CA GLY A 79 -12.03 -0.45 20.73
C GLY A 79 -11.92 0.26 19.39
N PHE A 80 -10.74 0.25 18.75
CA PHE A 80 -10.54 0.86 17.44
C PHE A 80 -11.36 0.16 16.35
N ARG A 81 -11.64 0.90 15.27
CA ARG A 81 -12.22 0.32 14.04
C ARG A 81 -11.19 0.44 12.91
N PRO A 82 -10.87 -0.65 12.19
CA PRO A 82 -10.08 -0.55 10.97
C PRO A 82 -10.68 0.48 10.03
N GLY A 83 -9.84 1.34 9.47
CA GLY A 83 -10.28 2.40 8.55
C GLY A 83 -10.66 3.72 9.20
N VAL A 84 -10.55 3.87 10.53
CA VAL A 84 -10.60 5.21 11.18
C VAL A 84 -9.44 6.08 10.66
N PHE A 85 -8.28 5.47 10.46
CA PHE A 85 -7.18 6.05 9.71
C PHE A 85 -6.96 5.22 8.44
N GLN A 86 -6.78 5.91 7.30
CA GLN A 86 -6.61 5.27 5.99
C GLN A 86 -5.43 5.84 5.21
N GLU A 87 -4.84 6.94 5.66
CA GLU A 87 -3.78 7.64 4.92
C GLU A 87 -2.45 7.54 5.66
N ILE A 88 -1.38 7.42 4.88
CA ILE A 88 0.00 7.46 5.34
C ILE A 88 0.70 8.55 4.53
N GLY A 89 1.20 9.58 5.21
CA GLY A 89 2.00 10.66 4.60
C GLY A 89 3.47 10.56 4.99
N GLY A 90 4.29 11.51 4.53
CA GLY A 90 5.73 11.50 4.77
C GLY A 90 6.45 10.39 4.02
N LEU A 91 5.89 9.93 2.90
CA LEU A 91 6.48 8.88 2.08
C LEU A 91 7.50 9.44 1.10
N PRO A 92 8.50 8.65 0.67
CA PRO A 92 9.40 9.05 -0.39
C PRO A 92 8.64 9.44 -1.66
N LEU A 93 8.96 10.62 -2.18
CA LEU A 93 8.37 11.20 -3.39
C LEU A 93 9.51 11.62 -4.33
N HIS A 94 9.92 10.72 -5.21
CA HIS A 94 11.05 10.96 -6.10
C HIS A 94 10.61 11.71 -7.37
N THR A 95 11.33 12.75 -7.73
CA THR A 95 11.18 13.49 -8.99
C THR A 95 12.43 13.35 -9.83
N TYR A 96 12.27 13.16 -11.13
CA TYR A 96 13.39 13.00 -12.07
C TYR A 96 13.05 13.64 -13.41
N GLU A 97 14.07 14.00 -14.19
CA GLU A 97 13.88 14.54 -15.54
C GLU A 97 13.94 13.43 -16.58
N ALA A 98 12.90 13.34 -17.43
CA ALA A 98 12.88 12.43 -18.58
C ALA A 98 12.26 13.16 -19.78
N ASP A 99 12.89 13.04 -20.95
CA ASP A 99 12.47 13.71 -22.19
C ASP A 99 12.31 15.24 -22.07
N GLY A 100 13.06 15.88 -21.16
CA GLY A 100 12.97 17.32 -20.89
C GLY A 100 11.76 17.74 -20.03
N GLU A 101 11.05 16.78 -19.45
CA GLU A 101 9.95 17.01 -18.51
C GLU A 101 10.31 16.46 -17.12
N VAL A 102 9.92 17.19 -16.07
CA VAL A 102 10.00 16.69 -14.69
C VAL A 102 8.85 15.70 -14.49
N ARG A 103 9.19 14.45 -14.17
CA ARG A 103 8.27 13.38 -13.83
C ARG A 103 8.36 13.07 -12.34
N LEU A 104 7.27 12.52 -11.81
CA LEU A 104 7.13 12.14 -10.41
C LEU A 104 6.76 10.66 -10.30
N THR A 105 7.52 9.94 -9.49
CA THR A 105 7.29 8.53 -9.17
C THR A 105 6.21 8.43 -8.09
N PRO A 106 5.17 7.57 -8.26
CA PRO A 106 4.14 7.41 -7.25
C PRO A 106 4.70 6.74 -5.98
N CYS A 107 4.16 7.10 -4.82
CA CYS A 107 4.57 6.51 -3.54
C CYS A 107 4.28 5.00 -3.45
N ALA A 108 3.21 4.53 -4.08
CA ALA A 108 2.94 3.12 -4.35
C ALA A 108 3.08 2.86 -5.85
N GLU A 109 3.62 1.71 -6.25
CA GLU A 109 4.20 1.43 -7.59
C GLU A 109 3.43 1.90 -8.82
N VAL A 110 2.10 1.99 -8.74
CA VAL A 110 1.25 2.28 -9.89
C VAL A 110 0.23 3.35 -9.53
N TRP A 111 0.01 4.28 -10.46
CA TRP A 111 -1.13 5.19 -10.43
C TRP A 111 -2.43 4.39 -10.67
N LEU A 112 -3.18 4.14 -9.60
CA LEU A 112 -4.48 3.50 -9.71
C LEU A 112 -5.56 4.54 -10.01
N THR A 113 -6.37 4.25 -11.03
CA THR A 113 -7.65 4.94 -11.23
C THR A 113 -8.67 4.42 -10.22
N GLU A 114 -9.72 5.20 -9.97
CA GLU A 114 -10.83 4.76 -9.13
C GLU A 114 -11.46 3.44 -9.64
N HIS A 115 -11.63 3.32 -10.96
CA HIS A 115 -12.14 2.09 -11.56
C HIS A 115 -11.22 0.89 -11.32
N ALA A 116 -9.90 1.06 -11.47
CA ALA A 116 -8.94 -0.02 -11.20
C ALA A 116 -8.98 -0.42 -9.72
N ALA A 117 -9.04 0.55 -8.80
CA ALA A 117 -9.16 0.30 -7.37
C ALA A 117 -10.44 -0.48 -7.03
N GLU A 118 -11.59 -0.12 -7.62
CA GLU A 118 -12.84 -0.85 -7.42
C GLU A 118 -12.74 -2.29 -7.92
N LYS A 119 -12.13 -2.53 -9.09
CA LYS A 119 -11.89 -3.88 -9.61
C LYS A 119 -11.00 -4.72 -8.70
N ILE A 120 -9.99 -4.13 -8.07
CA ILE A 120 -9.14 -4.81 -7.09
C ILE A 120 -9.94 -5.17 -5.84
N LEU A 121 -10.80 -4.26 -5.36
CA LEU A 121 -11.66 -4.48 -4.19
C LEU A 121 -12.71 -5.58 -4.41
N GLU A 122 -13.31 -5.66 -5.60
CA GLU A 122 -14.20 -6.76 -6.02
C GLU A 122 -13.51 -8.13 -5.89
N GLN A 123 -12.18 -8.18 -6.02
CA GLN A 123 -11.39 -9.40 -5.88
C GLN A 123 -10.95 -9.73 -4.44
N GLY A 124 -11.36 -8.95 -3.43
CA GLY A 124 -10.97 -9.21 -2.04
C GLY A 124 -9.60 -8.64 -1.65
N ILE A 125 -8.98 -7.85 -2.52
CA ILE A 125 -7.64 -7.28 -2.29
C ILE A 125 -7.79 -5.80 -1.96
N MET A 126 -6.98 -5.30 -1.03
CA MET A 126 -6.99 -3.90 -0.59
C MET A 126 -5.99 -3.06 -1.40
N PRO A 127 -6.43 -2.11 -2.22
CA PRO A 127 -5.53 -1.25 -2.98
C PRO A 127 -4.97 -0.09 -2.12
N LEU A 128 -3.67 0.15 -2.25
CA LEU A 128 -3.00 1.40 -1.86
C LEU A 128 -3.00 2.36 -3.04
N ILE A 129 -3.57 3.55 -2.81
CA ILE A 129 -3.76 4.58 -3.82
C ILE A 129 -2.79 5.72 -3.53
N SER A 130 -1.87 5.98 -4.44
CA SER A 130 -0.98 7.15 -4.40
C SER A 130 -1.76 8.42 -4.76
N PHE A 131 -1.48 9.52 -4.07
CA PHE A 131 -1.98 10.83 -4.46
C PHE A 131 -0.98 11.51 -5.38
N ARG A 132 -1.50 12.14 -6.45
CA ARG A 132 -0.65 12.91 -7.35
C ARG A 132 -0.11 14.13 -6.60
N ASP A 133 1.18 14.41 -6.80
CA ASP A 133 1.91 15.56 -6.24
C ASP A 133 1.96 15.63 -4.70
N LEU A 134 1.59 14.55 -4.01
CA LEU A 134 1.63 14.46 -2.56
C LEU A 134 2.39 13.21 -2.11
N ASP A 135 3.12 13.36 -1.03
CA ASP A 135 3.95 12.33 -0.37
C ASP A 135 3.12 11.33 0.46
N ARG A 136 1.99 10.88 -0.09
CA ARG A 136 1.02 10.06 0.64
C ARG A 136 0.35 8.98 -0.20
N VAL A 137 -0.08 7.94 0.51
CA VAL A 137 -0.98 6.90 0.00
C VAL A 137 -2.21 6.77 0.88
N ARG A 138 -3.28 6.23 0.31
CA ARG A 138 -4.49 5.81 1.01
C ARG A 138 -4.76 4.33 0.78
N LEU A 139 -5.00 3.59 1.86
CA LEU A 139 -5.64 2.28 1.77
C LEU A 139 -7.14 2.50 1.52
N ALA A 140 -7.66 2.01 0.40
CA ALA A 140 -9.04 2.30 -0.01
C ALA A 140 -10.07 1.87 1.05
N ARG A 141 -9.95 0.64 1.55
CA ARG A 141 -10.69 0.14 2.72
C ARG A 141 -10.03 -1.11 3.29
N PHE A 142 -10.26 -1.35 4.59
CA PHE A 142 -9.94 -2.63 5.20
C PHE A 142 -10.99 -3.66 4.82
N GLN A 143 -10.57 -4.67 4.07
CA GLN A 143 -11.42 -5.76 3.62
C GLN A 143 -10.63 -7.07 3.69
N SER A 144 -11.36 -8.16 3.89
CA SER A 144 -10.83 -9.50 3.81
C SER A 144 -10.84 -10.05 2.38
N LEU A 145 -10.11 -11.15 2.20
CA LEU A 145 -10.04 -11.90 0.96
C LEU A 145 -11.34 -12.69 0.67
N ALA A 146 -12.25 -12.78 1.64
CA ALA A 146 -13.48 -13.55 1.52
C ALA A 146 -14.32 -13.20 0.28
N ASP A 147 -15.07 -14.19 -0.19
CA ASP A 147 -16.11 -14.03 -1.20
C ASP A 147 -17.45 -14.57 -0.63
N PRO A 148 -18.47 -13.72 -0.39
CA PRO A 148 -18.54 -12.29 -0.76
C PRO A 148 -17.60 -11.38 0.06
N PRO A 149 -17.26 -10.18 -0.48
CA PRO A 149 -16.51 -9.16 0.23
C PRO A 149 -16.99 -8.91 1.67
N ALA A 150 -16.11 -9.10 2.64
CA ALA A 150 -16.38 -8.87 4.05
C ALA A 150 -15.29 -8.01 4.70
N ALA A 151 -15.63 -7.28 5.76
CA ALA A 151 -14.65 -6.53 6.54
C ALA A 151 -13.54 -7.46 7.08
N LEU A 152 -12.32 -6.93 7.22
CA LEU A 152 -11.20 -7.70 7.78
C LEU A 152 -11.46 -8.03 9.26
N ALA A 153 -11.58 -9.32 9.56
CA ALA A 153 -11.76 -9.82 10.91
C ALA A 153 -10.46 -9.76 11.72
N GLY A 154 -10.60 -9.50 13.02
CA GLY A 154 -9.50 -9.45 13.97
C GLY A 154 -10.02 -9.20 15.38
N ARG A 155 -9.12 -9.14 16.37
CA ARG A 155 -9.49 -8.96 17.79
C ARG A 155 -10.28 -7.68 18.08
N TRP A 156 -10.19 -6.68 17.21
CA TRP A 156 -11.01 -5.46 17.25
C TRP A 156 -12.51 -5.73 17.03
N ALA A 157 -12.87 -6.84 16.39
CA ALA A 157 -14.27 -7.21 16.14
C ALA A 157 -14.98 -7.74 17.41
N GLU A 158 -14.27 -8.46 18.29
CA GLU A 158 -14.84 -9.07 19.50
C GLU A 158 -15.28 -8.03 20.56
N THR A 159 -14.73 -6.81 20.48
CA THR A 159 -15.05 -5.74 21.44
C THR A 159 -16.34 -4.99 21.04
N MET A 160 -16.88 -5.22 19.84
CA MET A 160 -18.10 -4.55 19.37
C MET A 160 -19.40 -5.18 19.88
N ASP A 161 -19.34 -6.45 20.29
CA ASP A 161 -20.49 -7.23 20.81
C ASP A 161 -20.60 -7.19 22.36
N ARG A 162 -19.85 -6.30 23.01
CA ARG A 162 -19.93 -6.03 24.46
C ARG A 162 -20.27 -4.57 24.73
#